data_AF-A0A6I6AE90-F1
#
_entry.id   AF-A0A6I6AE90-F1
#
_cell.length_a   1.000
_cell.length_b   1.000
_cell.length_c   1.000
_cell.angle_alpha   90.00
_cell.angle_beta   90.00
_cell.angle_gamma   90.00
#
_symmetry.space_group_name_H-M   'P 1'
#
loop_
_entity.id
_entity.type
_entity.pdbx_description
1 polymer ?
#
loop_
_entity_poly.entity_id
_entity_poly.type
_entity_poly.pdbx_seq_one_letter_code
_entity_poly.pdbx_strand_id
1 'polypeptide(L)'
;MKRRKRCSAVEPKIGHLKSDNRMGRCFLRGLMGDEFNAVLAAAGSNLKKLLRAITSALILWLWSGDKARFGEMHSNQRLAPAPV
;
A
#
# COMPACT_ATOMS: atom_id res chain seq x y z
N MET A 1 31.07 -13.13 2.29
CA MET A 1 29.92 -13.06 1.36
C MET A 1 28.61 -12.75 2.10
N LYS A 2 28.25 -11.48 2.31
CA LYS A 2 27.01 -11.06 3.01
C LYS A 2 25.94 -10.47 2.07
N ARG A 3 26.00 -10.78 0.75
CA ARG A 3 25.04 -10.29 -0.26
C ARG A 3 23.77 -11.14 -0.42
N ARG A 4 23.82 -12.44 -0.08
CA ARG A 4 22.71 -13.40 -0.32
C ARG A 4 21.40 -13.06 0.42
N LYS A 5 21.48 -12.54 1.66
CA LYS A 5 20.28 -12.32 2.50
C LYS A 5 19.34 -11.23 1.98
N ARG A 6 19.84 -10.25 1.22
CA ARG A 6 18.98 -9.20 0.61
C ARG A 6 18.35 -9.65 -0.70
N CYS A 7 19.04 -10.48 -1.47
CA CYS A 7 18.55 -10.98 -2.77
C CYS A 7 17.53 -12.14 -2.64
N SER A 8 17.60 -12.94 -1.58
CA SER A 8 16.57 -13.98 -1.33
C SER A 8 15.17 -13.44 -1.11
N ALA A 9 15.02 -12.17 -0.70
CA ALA A 9 13.72 -11.52 -0.61
C ALA A 9 13.24 -10.92 -1.95
N VAL A 10 14.14 -10.85 -2.94
CA VAL A 10 13.89 -10.28 -4.27
C VAL A 10 13.51 -11.37 -5.27
N GLU A 11 14.14 -12.54 -5.23
CA GLU A 11 13.79 -13.70 -6.08
C GLU A 11 12.29 -14.08 -6.03
N PRO A 12 11.64 -14.17 -4.84
CA PRO A 12 10.21 -14.45 -4.75
C PRO A 12 9.36 -13.33 -5.36
N LYS A 13 9.80 -12.07 -5.20
CA LYS A 13 9.10 -10.90 -5.77
C LYS A 13 9.22 -10.88 -7.28
N ILE A 14 10.37 -11.25 -7.84
CA ILE A 14 10.56 -11.41 -9.30
C ILE A 14 9.71 -12.56 -9.83
N GLY A 15 9.63 -13.69 -9.11
CA GLY A 15 8.75 -14.81 -9.44
C GLY A 15 7.27 -14.42 -9.47
N HIS A 16 6.78 -13.74 -8.42
CA HIS A 16 5.42 -13.20 -8.40
C HIS A 16 5.18 -12.16 -9.49
N LEU A 17 6.13 -11.25 -9.74
CA LEU A 17 6.06 -10.30 -10.84
C LEU A 17 5.87 -10.99 -12.20
N LYS A 18 6.59 -12.08 -12.46
CA LYS A 18 6.52 -12.82 -13.72
C LYS A 18 5.18 -13.53 -13.91
N SER A 19 4.62 -14.09 -12.82
CA SER A 19 3.33 -14.79 -12.81
C SER A 19 2.12 -13.82 -12.81
N ASP A 20 2.10 -12.84 -11.91
CA ASP A 20 0.93 -12.01 -11.62
C ASP A 20 0.78 -10.81 -12.56
N ASN A 21 1.90 -10.22 -13.01
CA ASN A 21 1.85 -9.05 -13.89
C ASN A 21 1.82 -9.42 -15.38
N ARG A 22 1.42 -10.66 -15.71
CA ARG A 22 1.17 -11.10 -17.09
C ARG A 22 2.35 -10.81 -18.03
N MET A 23 3.59 -10.99 -17.57
CA MET A 23 4.78 -10.84 -18.43
C MET A 23 4.75 -11.78 -19.64
N GLY A 24 4.01 -12.90 -19.57
CA GLY A 24 3.76 -13.79 -20.71
C GLY A 24 2.70 -13.33 -21.72
N ARG A 25 2.08 -12.15 -21.52
CA ARG A 25 1.13 -11.52 -22.45
C ARG A 25 1.61 -10.11 -22.84
N CYS A 26 2.90 -9.97 -23.10
CA CYS A 26 3.44 -8.74 -23.66
C CYS A 26 2.87 -8.53 -25.07
N PHE A 27 2.02 -7.52 -25.25
CA PHE A 27 1.49 -7.12 -26.55
C PHE A 27 2.40 -6.09 -27.25
N LEU A 28 3.51 -5.70 -26.61
CA LEU A 28 4.51 -4.80 -27.18
C LEU A 28 5.43 -5.60 -28.12
N ARG A 29 5.79 -4.99 -29.26
CA ARG A 29 6.56 -5.69 -30.32
C ARG A 29 8.01 -5.94 -29.89
N GLY A 30 8.40 -7.22 -29.90
CA GLY A 30 9.79 -7.67 -29.84
C GLY A 30 10.50 -7.46 -28.49
N LEU A 31 11.81 -7.71 -28.48
CA LEU A 31 12.64 -7.72 -27.27
C LEU A 31 12.60 -6.40 -26.49
N MET A 32 12.58 -5.25 -27.19
CA MET A 32 12.43 -3.94 -26.53
C MET A 32 11.08 -3.81 -25.80
N GLY A 33 10.01 -4.35 -26.38
CA GLY A 33 8.69 -4.36 -25.76
C GLY A 33 8.66 -5.16 -24.46
N ASP A 34 9.35 -6.29 -24.44
CA ASP A 34 9.46 -7.14 -23.25
C ASP A 34 10.25 -6.46 -22.12
N GLU A 35 11.30 -5.71 -22.45
CA GLU A 35 12.07 -4.92 -21.48
C GLU A 35 11.20 -3.83 -20.84
N PHE A 36 10.48 -3.06 -21.64
CA PHE A 36 9.56 -2.04 -21.12
C PHE A 36 8.45 -2.66 -20.27
N ASN A 37 7.89 -3.80 -20.68
CA ASN A 37 6.88 -4.52 -19.91
C ASN A 37 7.43 -5.00 -18.56
N ALA A 38 8.67 -5.48 -18.51
CA ALA A 38 9.32 -5.89 -17.26
C ALA A 38 9.52 -4.70 -16.31
N VAL A 39 9.99 -3.56 -16.82
CA VAL A 39 10.20 -2.33 -16.04
C VAL A 39 8.86 -1.78 -15.52
N LEU A 40 7.85 -1.68 -16.38
CA LEU A 40 6.52 -1.19 -16.01
C LEU A 40 5.82 -2.13 -15.02
N ALA A 41 5.95 -3.44 -15.18
CA ALA A 41 5.43 -4.41 -14.22
C ALA A 41 6.09 -4.25 -12.84
N ALA A 42 7.41 -4.09 -12.80
CA ALA A 42 8.13 -3.85 -11.55
C ALA A 42 7.69 -2.53 -10.88
N ALA A 43 7.62 -1.45 -11.64
CA ALA A 43 7.15 -0.15 -11.16
C ALA A 43 5.70 -0.22 -10.64
N GLY A 44 4.79 -0.84 -11.39
CA GLY A 44 3.39 -1.01 -11.00
C GLY A 44 3.21 -1.84 -9.73
N SER A 45 4.02 -2.88 -9.51
CA SER A 45 4.00 -3.65 -8.27
C SER A 45 4.46 -2.85 -7.05
N ASN A 46 5.41 -1.94 -7.23
CA ASN A 46 5.82 -1.03 -6.15
C ASN A 46 4.77 0.05 -5.89
N LEU A 47 4.18 0.61 -6.94
CA LEU A 47 3.12 1.61 -6.81
C LEU A 47 1.89 1.05 -6.08
N LYS A 48 1.47 -0.19 -6.39
CA LYS A 48 0.38 -0.87 -5.65
C LYS A 48 0.66 -1.00 -4.15
N LYS A 49 1.91 -1.24 -3.74
CA LYS A 49 2.28 -1.32 -2.32
C LYS A 49 2.20 0.05 -1.65
N LEU A 50 2.68 1.09 -2.33
CA LEU A 50 2.61 2.47 -1.84
C LEU A 50 1.16 2.92 -1.67
N LEU A 51 0.33 2.71 -2.69
CA LEU A 51 -1.09 3.06 -2.64
C LEU A 51 -1.81 2.34 -1.49
N ARG A 52 -1.55 1.04 -1.29
CA ARG A 52 -2.10 0.30 -0.15
C ARG A 52 -1.70 0.91 1.20
N ALA A 53 -0.43 1.29 1.37
CA ALA A 53 0.03 1.91 2.60
C ALA A 53 -0.64 3.28 2.85
N ILE A 54 -0.78 4.10 1.80
CA ILE A 54 -1.47 5.39 1.87
C ILE A 54 -2.94 5.18 2.23
N THR A 55 -3.64 4.25 1.57
CA THR A 55 -5.04 3.94 1.88
C THR A 55 -5.20 3.47 3.33
N SER A 56 -4.33 2.59 3.81
CA SER A 56 -4.35 2.15 5.21
C SER A 56 -4.11 3.31 6.18
N ALA A 57 -3.17 4.21 5.88
CA ALA A 57 -2.91 5.39 6.70
C ALA A 57 -4.11 6.35 6.73
N LEU A 58 -4.75 6.59 5.58
CA LEU A 58 -5.94 7.43 5.48
C LEU A 58 -7.13 6.86 6.27
N ILE A 59 -7.35 5.55 6.21
CA ILE A 59 -8.41 4.88 6.99
C ILE A 59 -8.13 5.03 8.49
N LEU A 60 -6.89 4.78 8.93
CA LEU A 60 -6.51 4.94 10.33
C LEU A 60 -6.64 6.39 10.81
N TRP A 61 -6.28 7.35 9.96
CA TRP A 61 -6.43 8.78 10.26
C TRP A 61 -7.89 9.17 10.41
N LEU A 62 -8.77 8.72 9.49
CA LEU A 62 -10.21 8.95 9.57
C LEU A 62 -10.78 8.34 10.86
N TRP A 63 -10.40 7.11 11.18
CA TRP A 63 -10.85 6.42 12.39
C TRP A 63 -10.36 7.10 13.68
N SER A 64 -9.18 7.70 13.65
CA SER A 64 -8.63 8.49 14.77
C SER A 64 -9.40 9.80 14.98
N GLY A 65 -9.82 10.44 13.90
CA GLY A 65 -10.67 11.64 13.95
C GLY A 65 -12.03 11.37 14.60
N ASP A 66 -12.68 10.25 14.29
CA ASP A 66 -13.95 9.86 14.92
C ASP A 66 -13.82 9.63 16.43
N LYS A 67 -12.71 9.01 16.88
CA LYS A 67 -12.46 8.82 18.32
C LYS A 67 -12.26 10.12 19.08
N ALA A 68 -11.61 11.11 18.46
CA ALA A 68 -11.44 12.43 19.07
C ALA A 68 -12.80 13.12 19.30
N ARG A 69 -13.71 13.03 18.32
CA ARG A 69 -15.06 13.60 18.43
C ARG A 69 -15.93 12.90 19.48
N PHE A 70 -15.82 11.58 19.61
CA PHE A 70 -16.53 10.82 20.66
C PHE A 70 -15.99 11.14 22.08
N GLY A 71 -14.67 11.33 22.22
CA GLY A 71 -14.05 11.72 23.48
C GLY A 71 -14.48 13.10 23.97
N GLU A 72 -14.59 14.07 23.06
CA GLU A 72 -15.09 15.42 23.38
C GLU A 72 -16.56 15.42 23.82
N MET A 73 -17.41 14.62 23.18
CA MET A 73 -18.84 14.52 23.53
C MET A 73 -19.06 14.02 24.98
N HIS A 74 -18.30 13.00 25.41
CA HIS A 74 -18.44 12.45 26.76
C HIS A 74 -17.81 13.34 27.85
N SER A 75 -16.86 14.21 27.49
CA SER A 75 -16.27 15.20 28.40
C SER A 75 -17.18 16.42 28.63
N ASN A 76 -17.84 16.93 27.58
CA ASN A 76 -18.73 18.10 27.67
C ASN A 76 -20.07 17.79 28.33
N GLN A 77 -20.52 16.53 28.35
CA GLN A 77 -21.76 16.14 29.02
C GLN A 77 -21.67 16.14 30.56
N ARG A 78 -20.45 16.21 31.14
CA ARG A 78 -20.25 16.33 32.59
C ARG A 78 -20.35 17.76 33.15
N LEU A 79 -20.36 18.78 32.29
CA LEU A 79 -20.41 20.19 32.67
C LEU A 79 -21.79 20.83 32.51
N ALA A 80 -22.84 20.05 32.18
CA ALA A 80 -24.20 20.57 32.13
C ALA A 80 -24.65 20.96 33.56
N PRO A 81 -25.00 22.23 33.82
CA PRO A 81 -25.48 22.64 35.14
C PRO A 81 -26.82 21.96 35.43
N ALA A 82 -26.98 21.45 36.65
CA ALA A 82 -28.24 20.89 37.13
C ALA A 82 -29.34 21.96 37.06
N PRO A 83 -30.58 21.58 36.68
CA PRO A 83 -31.69 22.52 36.65
C PRO A 83 -31.95 23.06 38.05
N VAL A 84 -32.08 24.40 38.14
CA VAL A 84 -32.46 25.15 39.35
C VAL A 84 -33.92 24.94 39.72
#